data_AF-A0A1I3KTG5-F1
#
_entry.id   AF-A0A1I3KTG5-F1
#
_cell.length_a   1.000
_cell.length_b   1.000
_cell.length_c   1.000
_cell.angle_alpha   90.00
_cell.angle_beta   90.00
_cell.angle_gamma   90.00
#
_symmetry.space_group_name_H-M   'P 1'
#
loop_
_entity.id
_entity.type
_entity.pdbx_description
1 polymer ?
#
loop_
_entity_poly.entity_id
_entity_poly.type
_entity_poly.pdbx_seq_one_letter_code
_entity_poly.pdbx_strand_id
1 'polypeptide(L)' 'MLVEIADEIQIQAVAAGFATIQDYIADLVERDAERVAIQKGIDDWKAGRVQSFDEFDRGLRQEFGFSPRT' A
#
# COMPACT_ATOMS: atom_id res chain seq x y z
N MET A 1 17.29 9.40 15.74
CA MET A 1 17.63 10.05 14.47
C MET A 1 16.94 11.42 14.47
N LEU A 2 17.70 12.51 14.54
CA LEU A 2 17.15 13.87 14.43
C LEU A 2 17.24 14.25 12.95
N VAL A 3 16.09 14.48 12.32
CA VAL A 3 16.01 14.97 10.94
C VAL A 3 15.94 16.49 11.01
N GLU A 4 16.93 17.20 10.47
CA GLU A 4 16.80 18.64 10.24
C GLU A 4 15.75 18.87 9.16
N ILE A 5 14.70 19.59 9.51
CA ILE A 5 13.58 19.87 8.61
C ILE A 5 13.87 21.21 7.94
N ALA A 6 14.04 21.16 6.63
CA ALA A 6 14.22 22.36 5.81
C ALA A 6 12.87 23.11 5.68
N ASP A 7 12.91 24.43 5.58
CA ASP A 7 11.72 25.31 5.52
C ASP A 7 10.77 24.93 4.36
N GLU A 8 11.29 24.33 3.30
CA GLU A 8 10.52 23.84 2.15
C GLU A 8 9.53 22.72 2.54
N ILE A 9 9.88 21.87 3.52
CA ILE A 9 8.99 20.80 3.99
C ILE A 9 7.79 21.40 4.71
N GLN A 10 7.98 22.51 5.43
CA GLN A 10 6.87 23.19 6.10
C GLN A 10 5.88 23.77 5.08
N ILE A 11 6.38 24.36 3.99
CA ILE A 11 5.53 24.87 2.91
C ILE A 11 4.73 23.72 2.27
N GLN A 12 5.37 22.58 2.03
CA GLN A 12 4.71 21.40 1.45
C GLN A 12 3.65 20.82 2.38
N ALA A 13 3.93 20.70 3.69
CA ALA A 13 2.98 20.20 4.68
C ALA A 13 1.71 21.06 4.71
N VAL A 14 1.86 22.38 4.74
CA VAL A 14 0.73 23.32 4.71
C VAL A 14 -0.04 23.24 3.39
N ALA A 15 0.67 23.20 2.25
CA ALA A 15 0.03 23.08 0.94
C ALA A 15 -0.73 21.77 0.76
N ALA A 16 -0.27 20.69 1.37
CA ALA A 16 -0.93 19.39 1.42
C ALA A 16 -2.07 19.32 2.46
N GLY A 17 -2.29 20.39 3.24
CA GLY A 17 -3.40 20.50 4.19
C GLY A 17 -3.14 19.88 5.56
N PHE A 18 -1.89 19.58 5.91
CA PHE A 18 -1.55 19.00 7.21
C PHE A 18 -1.43 20.08 8.29
N ALA A 19 -1.91 19.76 9.49
CA ALA A 19 -1.83 20.64 10.65
C ALA A 19 -0.41 20.71 11.23
N THR A 20 0.37 19.63 11.11
CA THR A 20 1.75 19.56 11.59
C THR A 20 2.67 18.90 10.56
N ILE A 21 3.96 19.21 10.63
CA ILE A 21 4.98 18.58 9.78
C ILE A 21 5.12 17.10 10.14
N GLN A 22 4.94 16.74 11.41
CA GLN A 22 5.00 15.36 11.89
C GLN A 22 3.92 14.50 11.22
N ASP A 23 2.69 15.00 11.13
CA ASP A 23 1.59 14.29 10.46
C ASP A 23 1.88 14.14 8.96
N TYR A 24 2.44 15.18 8.33
CA TYR A 24 2.85 15.12 6.93
C TYR A 24 3.95 14.07 6.69
N ILE A 25 4.97 14.03 7.54
CA ILE A 25 6.05 13.02 7.43
C ILE A 25 5.50 11.62 7.65
N ALA A 26 4.58 11.43 8.59
CA ALA A 26 3.94 10.14 8.83
C ALA A 26 3.16 9.66 7.59
N ASP A 27 2.37 10.53 6.95
CA ASP A 27 1.68 10.25 5.68
C ASP A 27 2.68 9.85 4.57
N LEU A 28 3.77 10.59 4.43
CA LEU A 28 4.80 10.27 3.42
C LEU A 28 5.42 8.88 3.64
N VAL A 29 5.70 8.52 4.89
CA VAL A 29 6.24 7.18 5.23
C VAL A 29 5.22 6.09 4.94
N GLU A 30 3.95 6.29 5.27
CA GLU A 30 2.87 5.33 4.96
C GLU A 30 2.73 5.14 3.44
N ARG A 31 2.73 6.23 2.68
CA ARG A 31 2.65 6.19 1.21
C ARG A 31 3.85 5.53 0.57
N ASP A 32 5.03 5.66 1.14
CA ASP A 32 6.22 4.94 0.66
C ASP A 32 6.07 3.42 0.87
N ALA A 33 5.60 3.01 2.04
CA ALA A 33 5.30 1.60 2.32
C ALA A 33 4.24 1.04 1.34
N GLU A 34 3.18 1.82 1.06
CA GLU A 34 2.16 1.46 0.08
C GLU A 34 2.76 1.33 -1.33
N ARG A 35 3.61 2.28 -1.75
CA ARG A 35 4.29 2.21 -3.05
C ARG A 35 5.14 0.96 -3.20
N VAL A 36 5.87 0.58 -2.16
CA VAL A 36 6.66 -0.66 -2.14
C VAL A 36 5.76 -1.89 -2.29
N ALA A 37 4.63 -1.94 -1.58
CA ALA A 37 3.67 -3.04 -1.69
C ALA A 37 3.04 -3.15 -3.09
N ILE A 38 2.66 -2.01 -3.69
CA ILE A 38 2.12 -1.94 -5.06
C ILE A 38 3.17 -2.44 -6.06
N GLN A 39 4.41 -1.94 -5.96
CA GLN A 39 5.48 -2.35 -6.87
C GLN A 39 5.74 -3.85 -6.78
N LYS A 40 5.76 -4.42 -5.57
CA LYS A 40 5.85 -5.86 -5.37
C LYS A 40 4.71 -6.61 -6.06
N GLY A 41 3.47 -6.15 -5.94
CA GLY A 41 2.32 -6.76 -6.61
C GLY A 41 2.45 -6.73 -8.14
N ILE A 42 2.92 -5.61 -8.70
CA ILE A 42 3.19 -5.49 -10.15
C ILE A 42 4.29 -6.47 -10.59
N ASP A 43 5.35 -6.61 -9.80
CA ASP A 43 6.46 -7.51 -10.13
C ASP A 43 6.05 -8.99 -10.03
N ASP A 44 5.22 -9.34 -9.05
CA ASP A 44 4.63 -10.67 -8.93
C ASP A 44 3.70 -10.97 -10.11
N TRP A 45 2.88 -10.01 -10.55
CA TRP A 45 2.05 -10.17 -11.74
C TRP A 45 2.87 -10.36 -13.02
N LYS A 46 3.88 -9.52 -13.26
CA LYS A 46 4.78 -9.62 -14.41
C LYS A 46 5.54 -10.95 -14.45
N ALA A 47 5.89 -11.48 -13.29
CA ALA A 47 6.58 -12.75 -13.18
C ALA A 47 5.65 -13.98 -13.19
N GLY A 48 4.34 -13.79 -13.36
CA GLY A 48 3.37 -14.89 -13.34
C GLY A 48 3.22 -15.56 -11.97
N ARG A 49 3.58 -14.88 -10.88
CA ARG A 49 3.46 -15.37 -9.48
C ARG A 49 2.11 -15.02 -8.82
N VAL A 50 1.14 -14.57 -9.61
CA VAL A 50 -0.22 -14.33 -9.15
C VAL A 50 -1.15 -15.42 -9.68
N GLN A 51 -2.16 -15.78 -8.89
CA GLN A 51 -3.22 -16.70 -9.32
C GLN A 51 -4.43 -15.93 -9.85
N SER A 52 -5.24 -16.57 -10.68
CA SER A 52 -6.51 -16.00 -11.09
C SER A 52 -7.48 -15.89 -9.92
N PHE A 53 -8.46 -14.99 -10.05
CA PHE A 53 -9.51 -14.84 -9.04
C PHE A 53 -10.32 -16.13 -8.86
N ASP A 54 -10.62 -16.85 -9.95
CA ASP A 54 -11.40 -18.09 -9.90
C ASP A 54 -10.64 -19.22 -9.19
N GLU A 55 -9.32 -19.29 -9.36
CA GLU A 55 -8.46 -20.23 -8.62
C GLU A 55 -8.45 -19.91 -7.12
N PHE A 56 -8.30 -18.64 -6.78
CA PHE A 56 -8.35 -18.17 -5.39
C PHE A 56 -9.73 -18.45 -4.75
N ASP A 57 -10.83 -18.05 -5.40
CA ASP A 57 -12.20 -18.24 -4.88
C ASP A 57 -12.50 -19.72 -4.67
N ARG A 58 -12.12 -20.59 -5.62
CA ARG A 58 -12.26 -22.05 -5.47
C ARG A 58 -11.47 -22.59 -4.28
N GLY A 59 -10.21 -22.19 -4.12
CA GLY A 59 -9.35 -22.63 -3.00
C GLY A 59 -9.91 -22.17 -1.65
N LEU A 60 -10.29 -20.90 -1.55
CA LEU A 60 -10.90 -20.32 -0.35
C LEU A 60 -12.19 -21.06 0.04
N ARG A 61 -13.06 -21.36 -0.93
CA ARG A 61 -14.30 -22.11 -0.67
C ARG A 61 -14.04 -23.53 -0.17
N GLN A 62 -13.02 -24.20 -0.71
CA GLN A 62 -12.62 -25.54 -0.26
C GLN A 62 -12.06 -25.51 1.16
N GLU A 63 -11.22 -24.53 1.49
CA GLU A 63 -10.60 -24.40 2.82
C GLU A 63 -11.64 -24.09 3.92
N PHE A 64 -12.60 -23.23 3.63
CA PHE A 64 -13.58 -22.73 4.61
C PHE A 64 -14.98 -23.36 4.50
N GLY A 65 -15.17 -24.31 3.57
CA GLY A 65 -16.43 -25.05 3.41
C GLY A 65 -17.58 -24.24 2.80
N PHE A 66 -17.28 -23.20 2.01
CA PHE A 66 -18.31 -22.41 1.32
C PHE A 66 -18.87 -23.16 0.10
N SER A 67 -20.16 -22.94 -0.20
CA SER A 67 -20.81 -23.54 -1.38
C SER A 67 -20.16 -23.10 -2.71
N PRO A 68 -20.07 -23.98 -3.73
CA PRO A 68 -19.60 -23.62 -5.07
C PRO A 68 -20.46 -22.53 -5.72
N ARG A 69 -19.87 -21.71 -6.60
CA ARG A 69 -20.66 -20.81 -7.46
C ARG A 69 -21.34 -21.62 -8.57
N THR A 70 -22.64 -21.41 -8.73
CA THR A 70 -23.47 -21.93 -9.84
C THR A 70 -23.19 -21.22 -11.14
#